data_AF-A0A537RFR6-F1
#
_entry.id   AF-A0A537RFR6-F1
#
_cell.length_a   1.000
_cell.length_b   1.000
_cell.length_c   1.000
_cell.angle_alpha   90.00
_cell.angle_beta   90.00
_cell.angle_gamma   90.00
#
_symmetry.space_group_name_H-M   'P 1'
#
loop_
_entity.id
_entity.type
_entity.pdbx_description
1 polymer ?
#
loop_
_entity_poly.entity_id
_entity_poly.type
_entity_poly.pdbx_seq_one_letter_code
_entity_poly.pdbx_strand_id
1 'polypeptide(L)'
;MTMGLGLVAVLAPGTAKAQLPPPPEVAEITACLCLQQAVSAFSATMNAKKQALDTVTGQLADLDSQLARERSTLDVNNPDAVARYKALLERRDAAYRQSIGPVHADATQSTARYNARVSEYNARCANRPFNAAIVAQMQVNLACPPLQ
;
A
#
# COMPACT_ATOMS: atom_id res chain seq x y z
N MET A 1 69.72 12.13 9.35
CA MET A 1 69.85 12.24 7.88
C MET A 1 68.91 11.21 7.30
N THR A 2 67.85 11.44 6.53
CA THR A 2 67.39 12.50 5.61
C THR A 2 65.93 12.11 5.28
N MET A 3 64.92 12.96 5.50
CA MET A 3 64.16 13.75 4.50
C MET A 3 63.37 12.98 3.42
N GLY A 4 62.08 13.36 3.21
CA GLY A 4 61.31 13.17 1.95
C GLY A 4 59.86 12.66 2.16
N LEU A 5 58.82 13.45 2.46
CA LEU A 5 58.04 14.39 1.63
C LEU A 5 57.37 13.78 0.37
N GLY A 6 56.03 13.82 0.30
CA GLY A 6 55.30 13.59 -0.95
C GLY A 6 53.80 13.27 -0.84
N LEU A 7 52.99 14.16 -0.23
CA LEU A 7 51.52 14.13 -0.34
C LEU A 7 51.11 14.74 -1.70
N VAL A 8 50.38 14.01 -2.55
CA VAL A 8 49.69 14.59 -3.71
C VAL A 8 48.22 14.21 -3.62
N ALA A 9 47.42 15.11 -3.06
CA ALA A 9 45.97 15.05 -3.12
C ALA A 9 45.50 15.68 -4.44
N VAL A 10 44.98 14.85 -5.35
CA VAL A 10 44.31 15.32 -6.57
C VAL A 10 42.89 15.75 -6.19
N LEU A 11 42.72 17.05 -5.93
CA LEU A 11 41.40 17.67 -5.82
C LEU A 11 40.90 17.98 -7.25
N ALA A 12 40.02 17.13 -7.76
CA ALA A 12 39.25 17.45 -8.96
C ALA A 12 38.15 18.47 -8.59
N PRO A 13 38.06 19.63 -9.26
CA PRO A 13 36.92 20.52 -9.10
C PRO A 13 35.70 19.88 -9.77
N GLY A 14 34.87 19.23 -8.97
CA GLY A 14 33.52 18.86 -9.37
C GLY A 14 32.73 20.14 -9.65
N THR A 15 32.40 20.37 -10.93
CA THR A 15 31.47 21.42 -11.32
C THR A 15 30.09 21.05 -10.78
N ALA A 16 29.75 21.59 -9.61
CA ALA A 16 28.38 21.63 -9.14
C ALA A 16 27.59 22.46 -10.15
N LYS A 17 26.87 21.78 -11.07
CA LYS A 17 25.88 22.43 -11.91
C LYS A 17 24.78 22.91 -10.97
N ALA A 18 24.83 24.19 -10.63
CA ALA A 18 23.69 24.91 -10.07
C ALA A 18 22.55 24.80 -11.08
N GLN A 19 21.68 23.80 -10.88
CA GLN A 19 20.47 23.65 -11.67
C GLN A 19 19.57 24.82 -11.31
N LEU A 20 19.40 25.75 -12.25
CA LEU A 20 18.34 26.76 -12.17
C LEU A 20 17.03 26.03 -11.82
N PRO A 21 16.24 26.52 -10.84
CA PRO A 21 14.98 25.89 -10.50
C PRO A 21 14.13 25.79 -11.76
N PRO A 22 13.49 24.63 -12.02
CA PRO A 22 12.63 24.48 -13.17
C PRO A 22 11.53 25.55 -13.14
N PRO A 23 11.01 25.97 -14.32
CA PRO A 23 9.88 26.87 -14.37
C PRO A 23 8.75 26.37 -13.44
N PRO A 24 8.03 27.27 -12.75
CA PRO A 24 7.02 26.88 -11.76
C PRO A 24 5.97 25.93 -12.32
N GLU A 25 5.57 26.09 -13.58
CA GLU A 25 4.64 25.19 -14.29
C GLU A 25 5.18 23.74 -14.40
N VAL A 26 6.47 23.58 -14.66
CA VAL A 26 7.15 22.28 -14.79
C VAL A 26 7.20 21.58 -13.42
N ALA A 27 7.45 22.35 -12.35
CA ALA A 27 7.43 21.83 -10.99
C ALA A 27 6.02 21.38 -10.55
N GLU A 28 4.98 22.15 -10.90
CA GLU A 28 3.59 21.80 -10.61
C GLU A 28 3.12 20.55 -11.38
N ILE A 29 3.43 20.44 -12.67
CA ILE A 29 3.10 19.27 -13.49
C ILE A 29 3.77 18.02 -12.89
N THR A 30 5.05 18.11 -12.54
CA THR A 30 5.79 17.00 -11.90
C THR A 30 5.12 16.57 -10.60
N ALA A 31 4.78 17.53 -9.74
CA ALA A 31 4.12 17.25 -8.47
C ALA A 31 2.77 16.54 -8.68
N CYS A 32 1.98 16.97 -9.66
CA CYS A 32 0.71 16.34 -9.97
C CYS A 32 0.84 14.93 -10.56
N LEU A 33 1.81 14.72 -11.44
CA LEU A 33 2.13 13.39 -11.96
C LEU A 33 2.58 12.44 -10.85
N CYS A 34 3.39 12.92 -9.90
CA CYS A 34 3.81 12.12 -8.75
C CYS A 34 2.66 11.81 -7.79
N LEU A 35 1.74 12.74 -7.58
CA LEU A 35 0.52 12.48 -6.80
C LEU A 35 -0.36 11.44 -7.50
N GLN A 36 -0.49 11.50 -8.83
CA GLN A 36 -1.24 10.50 -9.59
C GLN A 36 -0.61 9.11 -9.46
N GLN A 37 0.72 9.00 -9.57
CA GLN A 37 1.44 7.75 -9.36
C GLN A 37 1.24 7.22 -7.93
N ALA A 38 1.29 8.10 -6.92
CA ALA A 38 1.04 7.74 -5.54
C ALA A 38 -0.39 7.21 -5.32
N VAL A 39 -1.41 7.88 -5.88
CA VAL A 39 -2.81 7.43 -5.82
C VAL A 39 -2.95 6.04 -6.42
N SER A 40 -2.32 5.77 -7.57
CA SER A 40 -2.34 4.45 -8.21
C SER A 40 -1.73 3.36 -7.31
N ALA A 41 -0.56 3.63 -6.71
CA ALA A 41 0.11 2.70 -5.80
C ALA A 41 -0.69 2.44 -4.51
N PHE A 42 -1.28 3.48 -3.91
CA PHE A 42 -2.15 3.31 -2.74
C PHE A 42 -3.45 2.59 -3.08
N SER A 43 -3.99 2.78 -4.29
CA SER A 43 -5.17 2.04 -4.78
C SER A 43 -4.88 0.55 -4.85
N ALA A 44 -3.77 0.15 -5.47
CA ALA A 44 -3.35 -1.25 -5.56
C ALA A 44 -3.18 -1.88 -4.16
N THR A 45 -2.52 -1.16 -3.24
CA THR A 45 -2.34 -1.60 -1.86
C THR A 45 -3.67 -1.75 -1.13
N MET A 46 -4.57 -0.77 -1.24
CA MET A 46 -5.90 -0.82 -0.65
C MET A 46 -6.71 -2.01 -1.18
N ASN A 47 -6.70 -2.23 -2.48
CA ASN A 47 -7.41 -3.34 -3.10
C ASN A 47 -6.90 -4.70 -2.60
N ALA A 48 -5.58 -4.87 -2.50
CA ALA A 48 -4.99 -6.09 -1.95
C ALA A 48 -5.41 -6.32 -0.48
N LYS A 49 -5.42 -5.27 0.35
CA LYS A 49 -5.84 -5.37 1.75
C LYS A 49 -7.34 -5.63 1.92
N LYS A 50 -8.17 -5.03 1.06
CA LYS A 50 -9.61 -5.32 1.00
C LYS A 50 -9.87 -6.78 0.60
N GLN A 51 -9.20 -7.27 -0.44
CA GLN A 51 -9.32 -8.66 -0.87
C GLN A 51 -8.91 -9.64 0.24
N ALA A 52 -7.90 -9.31 1.04
CA ALA A 52 -7.52 -10.12 2.20
C ALA A 52 -8.64 -10.16 3.25
N LEU A 53 -9.27 -9.01 3.55
CA LEU A 53 -10.42 -8.95 4.46
C LEU A 53 -11.63 -9.73 3.93
N ASP A 54 -11.93 -9.57 2.64
CA ASP A 54 -13.03 -10.29 1.98
C ASP A 54 -12.81 -11.80 2.02
N THR A 55 -11.56 -12.25 1.83
CA THR A 55 -11.17 -13.66 1.93
C THR A 55 -11.46 -14.23 3.33
N VAL A 56 -11.04 -13.53 4.39
CA VAL A 56 -11.29 -13.98 5.77
C VAL A 56 -12.78 -13.94 6.11
N THR A 57 -13.50 -12.94 5.60
CA THR A 57 -14.96 -12.84 5.78
C THR A 57 -15.70 -13.98 5.09
N GLY A 58 -15.28 -14.35 3.88
CA GLY A 58 -15.80 -15.52 3.16
C GLY A 58 -15.53 -16.82 3.91
N GLN A 59 -14.30 -17.02 4.40
CA GLN A 59 -13.95 -18.18 5.23
C GLN A 59 -14.82 -18.28 6.48
N LEU A 60 -15.13 -17.15 7.13
CA LEU A 60 -16.00 -17.13 8.30
C LEU A 60 -17.42 -17.59 7.94
N ALA A 61 -17.99 -17.09 6.83
CA ALA A 61 -19.32 -17.49 6.36
C ALA A 61 -19.39 -18.99 5.98
N ASP A 62 -18.31 -19.52 5.37
CA ASP A 62 -18.19 -20.95 5.06
C ASP A 62 -18.14 -21.80 6.33
N LEU A 63 -17.39 -21.36 7.34
CA LEU A 63 -17.28 -22.05 8.63
C LEU A 63 -18.61 -22.01 9.40
N ASP A 64 -19.32 -20.88 9.39
CA ASP A 64 -20.65 -20.77 9.98
C ASP A 64 -21.65 -21.72 9.32
N SER A 65 -21.60 -21.81 7.99
CA SER A 65 -22.43 -22.75 7.22
C SER A 65 -22.08 -24.22 7.54
N GLN A 66 -20.80 -24.54 7.70
CA GLN A 66 -20.36 -25.87 8.12
C GLN A 66 -20.81 -26.21 9.54
N LEU A 67 -20.66 -25.27 10.49
CA LEU A 67 -21.10 -25.43 11.87
C LEU A 67 -22.62 -25.62 11.96
N ALA A 68 -23.41 -24.91 11.16
CA ALA A 68 -24.85 -25.07 11.13
C ALA A 68 -25.26 -26.49 10.67
N ARG A 69 -24.61 -27.00 9.61
CA ARG A 69 -24.81 -28.36 9.10
C ARG A 69 -24.40 -29.41 10.14
N GLU A 70 -23.18 -29.31 10.65
CA GLU A 70 -22.63 -30.30 11.60
C GLU A 70 -23.43 -30.33 12.90
N ARG A 71 -23.92 -29.18 13.37
CA ARG A 71 -24.77 -29.08 14.57
C ARG A 71 -26.08 -29.85 14.41
N SER A 72 -26.67 -29.86 13.22
CA SER A 72 -27.96 -30.54 12.97
C SER A 72 -27.85 -32.07 13.03
N THR A 73 -26.64 -32.60 12.84
CA THR A 73 -26.36 -34.05 12.81
C THR A 73 -25.42 -34.50 13.93
N LEU A 74 -25.11 -33.62 14.89
CA LEU A 74 -24.13 -33.88 15.94
C LEU A 74 -24.68 -34.91 16.95
N ASP A 75 -24.03 -36.07 17.04
CA ASP A 75 -24.20 -36.99 18.16
C ASP A 75 -23.27 -36.61 19.31
N VAL A 76 -23.85 -36.08 20.39
CA VAL A 76 -23.11 -35.63 21.59
C VAL A 76 -22.50 -36.78 22.39
N ASN A 77 -22.97 -38.01 22.20
CA ASN A 77 -22.42 -39.20 22.87
C ASN A 77 -21.24 -39.79 22.09
N ASN A 78 -21.01 -39.33 20.86
CA ASN A 78 -19.86 -39.72 20.05
C ASN A 78 -18.70 -38.73 20.27
N PRO A 79 -17.63 -39.12 20.98
CA PRO A 79 -16.53 -38.21 21.30
C PRO A 79 -15.81 -37.68 20.06
N ASP A 80 -15.73 -38.45 18.98
CA ASP A 80 -15.08 -38.02 17.74
C ASP A 80 -15.91 -36.94 17.02
N ALA A 81 -17.24 -37.05 17.06
CA ALA A 81 -18.12 -36.03 16.51
C ALA A 81 -18.00 -34.71 17.26
N VAL A 82 -17.96 -34.76 18.60
CA VAL A 82 -17.73 -33.60 19.45
C VAL A 82 -16.36 -32.97 19.19
N ALA A 83 -15.30 -33.78 19.03
CA ALA A 83 -13.97 -33.29 18.74
C ALA A 83 -13.89 -32.56 17.39
N ARG A 84 -14.52 -33.09 16.32
CA ARG A 84 -14.60 -32.42 15.02
C ARG A 84 -15.36 -31.10 15.10
N TYR A 85 -16.49 -31.08 15.80
CA TYR A 85 -17.27 -29.86 15.97
C TYR A 85 -16.50 -28.75 16.72
N LYS A 86 -15.77 -29.12 17.78
CA LYS A 86 -14.87 -28.19 18.49
C LYS A 86 -13.77 -27.63 17.60
N ALA A 87 -13.15 -28.47 16.76
CA ALA A 87 -12.14 -28.00 15.81
C ALA A 87 -12.71 -26.99 14.80
N LEU A 88 -13.97 -27.15 14.37
CA LEU A 88 -14.64 -26.16 13.51
C LEU A 88 -14.87 -24.83 14.26
N LEU A 89 -15.29 -24.88 15.53
CA LEU A 89 -15.47 -23.68 16.36
C LEU A 89 -14.15 -22.92 16.54
N GLU A 90 -13.06 -23.61 16.83
CA GLU A 90 -11.75 -22.99 17.01
C GLU A 90 -11.27 -22.29 15.73
N ARG A 91 -11.50 -22.92 14.55
CA ARG A 91 -11.20 -22.31 13.25
C ARG A 91 -12.05 -21.07 13.00
N ARG A 92 -13.35 -21.13 13.31
CA ARG A 92 -14.25 -19.98 13.20
C ARG A 92 -13.78 -18.83 14.10
N ASP A 93 -13.42 -19.11 15.34
CA ASP A 93 -12.95 -18.10 16.28
C ASP A 93 -11.62 -17.48 15.88
N ALA A 94 -10.73 -18.26 15.26
CA ALA A 94 -9.51 -17.74 14.65
C ALA A 94 -9.81 -16.82 13.46
N ALA A 95 -10.67 -17.24 12.53
CA ALA A 95 -11.09 -16.44 11.37
C ALA A 95 -11.80 -15.15 11.81
N TYR A 96 -12.68 -15.23 12.80
CA TYR A 96 -13.36 -14.07 13.37
C TYR A 96 -12.37 -13.07 13.98
N ARG A 97 -11.41 -13.53 14.78
CA ARG A 97 -10.36 -12.65 15.34
C ARG A 97 -9.53 -11.98 14.25
N GLN A 98 -9.30 -12.63 13.12
CA GLN A 98 -8.64 -12.02 11.98
C GLN A 98 -9.54 -10.96 11.30
N SER A 99 -10.83 -11.26 11.13
CA SER A 99 -11.79 -10.39 10.43
C SER A 99 -12.15 -9.12 11.20
N ILE A 100 -11.96 -9.07 12.52
CA ILE A 100 -12.12 -7.86 13.33
C ILE A 100 -10.79 -7.29 13.85
N GLY A 101 -9.69 -7.98 13.60
CA GLY A 101 -8.37 -7.68 14.15
C GLY A 101 -7.43 -7.07 13.11
N PRO A 102 -6.17 -7.57 13.00
CA PRO A 102 -5.15 -6.96 12.14
C PRO A 102 -5.56 -6.80 10.67
N VAL A 103 -6.28 -7.77 10.09
CA VAL A 103 -6.68 -7.71 8.68
C VAL A 103 -7.68 -6.57 8.44
N HIS A 104 -8.64 -6.40 9.34
CA HIS A 104 -9.59 -5.30 9.29
C HIS A 104 -8.91 -3.94 9.52
N ALA A 105 -8.02 -3.86 10.51
CA ALA A 105 -7.26 -2.64 10.79
C ALA A 105 -6.40 -2.23 9.58
N ASP A 106 -5.72 -3.18 8.94
CA ASP A 106 -4.92 -2.96 7.73
C ASP A 106 -5.78 -2.44 6.57
N ALA A 107 -6.93 -3.07 6.30
CA ALA A 107 -7.83 -2.64 5.23
C ALA A 107 -8.40 -1.23 5.48
N THR A 108 -8.75 -0.95 6.73
CA THR A 108 -9.24 0.37 7.17
C THR A 108 -8.15 1.43 7.01
N GLN A 109 -6.95 1.17 7.52
CA GLN A 109 -5.82 2.09 7.45
C GLN A 109 -5.41 2.35 5.99
N SER A 110 -5.34 1.29 5.17
CA SER A 110 -5.00 1.44 3.75
C SER A 110 -6.04 2.25 2.99
N THR A 111 -7.33 2.08 3.32
CA THR A 111 -8.41 2.89 2.74
C THR A 111 -8.27 4.36 3.15
N ALA A 112 -7.96 4.64 4.42
CA ALA A 112 -7.74 6.00 4.89
C ALA A 112 -6.56 6.69 4.17
N ARG A 113 -5.43 5.98 4.00
CA ARG A 113 -4.25 6.50 3.26
C ARG A 113 -4.58 6.80 1.80
N TYR A 114 -5.28 5.88 1.13
CA TYR A 114 -5.74 6.09 -0.25
C TYR A 114 -6.64 7.33 -0.34
N ASN A 115 -7.66 7.44 0.52
CA ASN A 115 -8.59 8.57 0.52
C ASN A 115 -7.88 9.90 0.79
N ALA A 116 -6.92 9.93 1.72
CA ALA A 116 -6.11 11.12 2.00
C ALA A 116 -5.32 11.54 0.76
N ARG A 117 -4.68 10.59 0.05
CA ARG A 117 -3.91 10.89 -1.14
C ARG A 117 -4.77 11.33 -2.32
N VAL A 118 -5.94 10.72 -2.51
CA VAL A 118 -6.93 11.15 -3.50
C VAL A 118 -7.42 12.56 -3.20
N SER A 119 -7.68 12.88 -1.94
CA SER A 119 -8.08 14.23 -1.54
C SER A 119 -6.99 15.26 -1.86
N GLU A 120 -5.72 14.94 -1.60
CA GLU A 120 -4.61 15.82 -1.96
C GLU A 120 -4.49 16.01 -3.47
N TYR A 121 -4.56 14.92 -4.24
CA TYR A 121 -4.55 14.98 -5.70
C TYR A 121 -5.71 15.84 -6.23
N ASN A 122 -6.92 15.65 -5.70
CA ASN A 122 -8.09 16.40 -6.12
C ASN A 122 -7.98 17.89 -5.80
N ALA A 123 -7.47 18.23 -4.61
CA ALA A 123 -7.28 19.62 -4.19
C ALA A 123 -6.23 20.35 -5.04
N ARG A 124 -5.18 19.65 -5.49
CA ARG A 124 -4.03 20.28 -6.16
C ARG A 124 -4.08 20.19 -7.69
N CYS A 125 -4.65 19.11 -8.23
CA CYS A 125 -4.41 18.70 -9.61
C CYS A 125 -5.68 18.48 -10.45
N ALA A 126 -6.79 18.00 -9.86
CA ALA A 126 -7.94 17.52 -10.64
C ALA A 126 -8.63 18.59 -11.51
N ASN A 127 -8.55 19.87 -11.14
CA ASN A 127 -9.15 20.98 -11.88
C ASN A 127 -8.12 21.89 -12.58
N ARG A 128 -6.86 21.46 -12.70
CA ARG A 128 -5.82 22.23 -13.38
C ARG A 128 -5.63 21.74 -14.81
N PRO A 129 -5.92 22.56 -15.84
CA PRO A 129 -5.57 22.20 -17.20
C PRO A 129 -4.06 22.30 -17.37
N PHE A 130 -3.44 21.19 -17.73
CA PHE A 130 -2.03 21.14 -18.12
C PHE A 130 -1.92 20.89 -19.63
N ASN A 131 -0.89 21.45 -20.26
CA ASN A 131 -0.61 21.15 -21.66
C ASN A 131 -0.21 19.68 -21.82
N ALA A 132 -0.99 18.92 -22.60
CA ALA A 132 -0.79 17.48 -22.77
C ALA A 132 0.58 17.13 -23.38
N ALA A 133 1.15 17.97 -24.26
CA ALA A 133 2.46 17.75 -24.84
C ALA A 133 3.58 17.89 -23.79
N ILE A 134 3.46 18.89 -22.91
CA ILE A 134 4.40 19.08 -21.79
C ILE A 134 4.28 17.90 -20.81
N VAL A 135 3.06 17.52 -20.44
CA VAL A 135 2.81 16.36 -19.56
C VAL A 135 3.44 15.08 -20.13
N ALA A 136 3.22 14.79 -21.42
CA ALA A 136 3.79 13.62 -22.08
C ALA A 136 5.32 13.64 -22.09
N GLN A 137 5.93 14.81 -22.33
CA GLN A 137 7.38 14.95 -22.28
C GLN A 137 7.94 14.74 -20.87
N MET A 138 7.23 15.17 -19.84
CA MET A 138 7.65 15.01 -18.45
C MET A 138 7.52 13.57 -17.95
N GLN A 139 6.51 12.83 -18.41
CA GLN A 139 6.32 11.42 -18.03
C GLN A 139 7.52 10.52 -18.40
N VAL A 140 8.24 10.84 -19.49
CA VAL A 140 9.38 10.03 -19.96
C VAL A 140 10.54 10.00 -18.96
N ASN A 141 10.79 11.11 -18.26
CA ASN A 141 11.90 11.25 -17.31
C ASN A 141 11.41 11.53 -15.87
N LEU A 142 10.18 11.12 -15.57
CA LEU A 142 9.55 11.39 -14.28
C LEU A 142 10.26 10.61 -13.17
N ALA A 143 10.79 11.35 -12.19
CA ALA A 143 11.33 10.79 -10.96
C ALA A 143 10.53 11.33 -9.78
N CYS A 144 9.77 10.45 -9.13
CA CYS A 144 8.95 10.80 -7.99
C CYS A 144 9.62 10.42 -6.68
N PRO A 145 9.42 11.21 -5.61
CA PRO A 145 9.92 10.85 -4.28
C PRO A 145 9.25 9.55 -3.78
N PRO A 146 9.90 8.85 -2.83
CA PRO A 146 9.32 7.65 -2.24
C PRO A 146 7.99 7.96 -1.56
N LEU A 147 7.06 7.02 -1.63
CA LEU A 147 5.75 7.13 -1.00
C LEU A 147 5.90 7.14 0.53
N GLN A 148 5.26 8.11 1.17
CA GLN A 148 5.14 8.22 2.62
C GLN A 148 3.74 7.82 3.07
#